data_AF-A0A354GMI6-F1
#
_entry.id   AF-A0A354GMI6-F1
#
_cell.length_a   1.000
_cell.length_b   1.000
_cell.length_c   1.000
_cell.angle_alpha   90.00
_cell.angle_beta   90.00
_cell.angle_gamma   90.00
#
_symmetry.space_group_name_H-M   'P 1'
#
loop_
_entity.id
_entity.type
_entity.pdbx_description
1 polymer ?
#
loop_
_entity_poly.entity_id
_entity_poly.type
_entity_poly.pdbx_seq_one_letter_code
_entity_poly.pdbx_strand_id
1 'polypeptide(L)'
;MSTRTVKLIDPSQNVLAVARVAAEGDHYAGTIDLTCTPPALKALFTEFEEIVDGQMFSFLDEIQERIGAVPIIAVFDNGDEDTISNLQVFPSAGDVSFKRAAIPAFSVRPA
;
A
#
# COMPACT_ATOMS: atom_id res chain seq x y z
N MET A 1 3.98 20.89 3.37
CA MET A 1 3.21 19.65 3.20
C MET A 1 3.26 18.88 4.50
N SER A 2 2.11 18.50 5.07
CA SER A 2 2.08 17.82 6.36
C SER A 2 2.26 16.32 6.15
N THR A 3 3.44 15.80 6.46
CA THR A 3 3.70 14.36 6.48
C THR A 3 2.97 13.72 7.65
N ARG A 4 2.32 12.59 7.41
CA ARG A 4 1.61 11.79 8.39
C ARG A 4 2.29 10.42 8.51
N THR A 5 2.45 9.95 9.73
CA THR A 5 2.86 8.58 9.98
C THR A 5 1.65 7.66 9.78
N VAL A 6 1.85 6.58 9.05
CA VAL A 6 0.85 5.57 8.73
C VAL A 6 1.44 4.20 9.05
N LYS A 7 0.72 3.40 9.83
CA LYS A 7 1.08 2.01 10.10
C LYS A 7 0.27 1.14 9.15
N LEU A 8 0.95 0.34 8.34
CA LEU A 8 0.31 -0.70 7.56
C LEU A 8 0.17 -1.92 8.47
N ILE A 9 -1.06 -2.35 8.72
CA ILE A 9 -1.37 -3.51 9.55
C ILE A 9 -2.09 -4.58 8.74
N ASP A 10 -1.99 -5.83 9.18
CA ASP A 10 -2.83 -6.93 8.68
C ASP A 10 -4.14 -7.05 9.51
N PRO A 11 -5.11 -7.89 9.12
CA PRO A 11 -6.37 -8.06 9.86
C PRO A 11 -6.19 -8.62 11.26
N SER A 12 -5.07 -9.27 11.53
CA SER A 12 -4.67 -9.75 12.87
C SER A 12 -4.01 -8.65 13.71
N GLN A 13 -4.01 -7.39 13.22
CA GLN A 13 -3.40 -6.22 13.85
C GLN A 13 -1.87 -6.29 14.00
N ASN A 14 -1.16 -7.14 13.26
CA ASN A 14 0.30 -7.07 13.22
C ASN A 14 0.73 -5.92 12.33
N VAL A 15 1.71 -5.17 12.81
CA VAL A 15 2.33 -4.10 12.02
C VAL A 15 3.21 -4.73 10.95
N LEU A 16 2.77 -4.57 9.69
CA LEU A 16 3.50 -5.03 8.51
C LEU A 16 4.59 -4.03 8.13
N ALA A 17 4.30 -2.72 8.20
CA ALA A 17 5.27 -1.69 7.87
C ALA A 17 4.86 -0.34 8.47
N VAL A 18 5.79 0.61 8.52
CA VAL A 18 5.49 1.98 8.95
C VAL A 18 5.91 2.94 7.85
N ALA A 19 4.96 3.70 7.32
CA ALA A 19 5.17 4.71 6.30
C ALA A 19 5.05 6.12 6.87
N ARG A 20 5.74 7.07 6.24
CA ARG A 20 5.59 8.51 6.42
C ARG A 20 5.19 9.08 5.08
N VAL A 21 3.91 9.40 4.93
CA VAL A 21 3.33 9.84 3.67
C VAL A 21 2.76 11.24 3.79
N ALA A 22 2.85 12.02 2.72
CA ALA A 22 2.10 13.24 2.54
C ALA A 22 0.91 12.97 1.61
N ALA A 23 -0.20 13.68 1.83
CA ALA A 23 -1.32 13.65 0.91
C ALA A 23 -0.97 14.48 -0.34
N GLU A 24 -0.99 13.85 -1.50
CA GLU A 24 -0.77 14.45 -2.82
C GLU A 24 -2.04 14.30 -3.67
N GLY A 25 -3.01 15.19 -3.42
CA GLY A 25 -4.31 15.13 -4.09
C GLY A 25 -5.12 13.91 -3.64
N ASP A 26 -5.27 12.92 -4.53
CA ASP A 26 -6.06 11.69 -4.34
C ASP A 26 -5.25 10.50 -3.80
N HIS A 27 -3.93 10.65 -3.69
CA HIS A 27 -3.03 9.58 -3.23
C HIS A 27 -2.13 10.06 -2.11
N TYR A 28 -1.50 9.09 -1.45
CA TYR A 28 -0.52 9.29 -0.40
C TYR A 28 0.82 8.78 -0.89
N ALA A 29 1.85 9.62 -0.80
CA ALA A 29 3.19 9.26 -1.20
C ALA A 29 4.22 9.69 -0.16
N GLY A 30 5.30 8.94 -0.03
CA GLY A 30 6.41 9.27 0.86
C GLY A 30 7.28 8.05 1.14
N THR A 31 7.90 8.02 2.30
CA THR A 31 8.89 6.99 2.64
C THR A 31 8.29 5.86 3.46
N ILE A 32 8.74 4.63 3.27
CA ILE A 32 8.31 3.45 4.03
C ILE A 32 9.48 2.74 4.70
N ASP A 33 9.27 2.35 5.95
CA ASP A 33 10.15 1.49 6.71
C ASP A 33 9.63 0.04 6.65
N LEU A 34 10.41 -0.82 5.97
CA LEU A 34 10.11 -2.24 5.79
C LEU A 34 10.87 -3.14 6.78
N THR A 35 11.43 -2.59 7.86
CA THR A 35 12.29 -3.32 8.81
C THR A 35 11.51 -4.42 9.54
N CYS A 36 10.23 -4.17 9.83
CA CYS A 36 9.33 -5.13 10.47
C CYS A 36 8.53 -5.97 9.48
N THR A 37 8.74 -5.80 8.17
CA THR A 37 7.92 -6.44 7.15
C THR A 37 8.20 -7.93 7.03
N PRO A 38 7.16 -8.79 7.02
CA PRO A 38 7.33 -10.22 6.80
C PRO A 38 8.09 -10.50 5.50
N PRO A 39 9.00 -11.49 5.48
CA PRO A 39 9.82 -11.78 4.31
C PRO A 39 8.99 -12.12 3.06
N ALA A 40 7.82 -12.74 3.24
CA ALA A 40 6.90 -13.03 2.13
C ALA A 40 6.34 -11.74 1.48
N LEU A 41 5.98 -10.74 2.29
CA LEU A 41 5.46 -9.46 1.78
C LEU A 41 6.59 -8.62 1.18
N LYS A 42 7.77 -8.65 1.80
CA LYS A 42 8.97 -7.99 1.25
C LYS A 42 9.34 -8.55 -0.12
N ALA A 43 9.25 -9.87 -0.31
CA ALA A 43 9.48 -10.50 -1.61
C ALA A 43 8.49 -10.02 -2.68
N LEU A 44 7.20 -9.85 -2.35
CA LEU A 44 6.21 -9.29 -3.28
C LEU A 44 6.56 -7.85 -3.71
N PHE A 45 7.01 -7.01 -2.77
CA PHE A 45 7.41 -5.64 -3.09
C PHE A 45 8.69 -5.57 -3.94
N THR A 46 9.66 -6.45 -3.67
CA THR A 46 10.87 -6.55 -4.50
C THR A 46 10.52 -7.03 -5.91
N GLU A 47 9.67 -8.05 -6.04
CA GLU A 47 9.22 -8.56 -7.33
C GLU A 47 8.46 -7.49 -8.13
N PHE A 48 7.62 -6.69 -7.46
CA PHE A 48 6.97 -5.53 -8.07
C PHE A 48 7.99 -4.52 -8.62
N GLU A 49 8.98 -4.15 -7.82
CA GLU A 49 10.03 -3.22 -8.25
C GLU A 49 10.83 -3.77 -9.43
N GLU A 50 11.22 -5.05 -9.41
CA GLU A 50 11.92 -5.71 -10.52
C GLU A 50 11.08 -5.75 -11.81
N ILE A 51 9.76 -5.93 -11.69
CA ILE A 51 8.84 -5.86 -12.84
C ILE A 51 8.77 -4.44 -13.41
N VAL A 52 8.70 -3.41 -12.55
CA VAL A 52 8.68 -2.00 -12.99
C VAL A 52 10.01 -1.60 -13.63
N ASP A 53 11.13 -1.92 -12.99
CA ASP A 53 12.49 -1.61 -13.44
C ASP A 53 12.84 -2.37 -14.73
N GLY A 54 12.52 -3.67 -14.77
CA GLY A 54 12.67 -4.52 -15.95
C GLY A 54 11.67 -4.23 -17.07
N GLN A 55 10.77 -3.26 -16.89
CA GLN A 55 9.72 -2.88 -17.84
C GLN A 55 8.83 -4.05 -18.28
N MET A 56 8.65 -5.04 -17.39
CA MET A 56 7.88 -6.26 -17.64
C MET A 56 6.39 -6.07 -17.35
N PHE A 57 5.80 -5.01 -17.91
CA PHE A 57 4.46 -4.54 -17.56
C PHE A 57 3.34 -5.57 -17.71
N SER A 58 3.54 -6.62 -18.52
CA SER A 58 2.63 -7.77 -18.63
C SER A 58 2.38 -8.50 -17.30
N PHE A 59 3.30 -8.42 -16.34
CA PHE A 59 3.18 -9.05 -15.02
C PHE A 59 2.70 -8.07 -13.93
N LEU A 60 2.57 -6.77 -14.24
CA LEU A 60 2.17 -5.77 -13.25
C LEU A 60 0.80 -6.05 -12.65
N ASP A 61 -0.18 -6.39 -13.50
CA ASP A 61 -1.53 -6.67 -13.02
C ASP A 61 -1.53 -7.86 -12.06
N GLU A 62 -0.80 -8.94 -12.38
CA GLU A 62 -0.72 -10.14 -11.53
C GLU A 62 -0.08 -9.84 -10.16
N ILE A 63 1.04 -9.11 -10.13
CA ILE A 63 1.68 -8.77 -8.86
C ILE A 63 0.84 -7.77 -8.05
N GLN A 64 0.16 -6.83 -8.71
CA GLN A 64 -0.76 -5.90 -8.05
C GLN A 64 -1.98 -6.62 -7.48
N GLU A 65 -2.53 -7.62 -8.18
CA GLU A 65 -3.59 -8.48 -7.65
C GLU A 65 -3.09 -9.28 -6.44
N ARG A 66 -1.87 -9.81 -6.46
CA ARG A 66 -1.28 -10.54 -5.32
C ARG A 66 -1.05 -9.63 -4.12
N ILE A 67 -0.55 -8.40 -4.33
CA ILE A 67 -0.39 -7.40 -3.26
C ILE A 67 -1.76 -6.96 -2.74
N GLY A 68 -2.73 -6.72 -3.62
CA GLY A 68 -4.10 -6.33 -3.27
C GLY A 68 -4.91 -7.44 -2.60
N ALA A 69 -4.56 -8.70 -2.81
CA ALA A 69 -5.14 -9.85 -2.11
C ALA A 69 -4.68 -9.93 -0.65
N VAL A 70 -3.58 -9.25 -0.28
CA VAL A 70 -3.18 -9.09 1.11
C VAL A 70 -4.08 -8.01 1.72
N PRO A 71 -4.90 -8.33 2.74
CA PRO A 71 -5.77 -7.36 3.38
C PRO A 71 -4.95 -6.41 4.26
N ILE A 72 -4.41 -5.35 3.65
CA ILE A 72 -3.60 -4.33 4.33
C ILE A 72 -4.50 -3.15 4.70
N ILE A 73 -4.42 -2.73 5.96
CA ILE A 73 -5.14 -1.58 6.50
C ILE A 73 -4.11 -0.51 6.86
N ALA A 74 -4.35 0.72 6.44
CA ALA A 74 -3.54 1.88 6.81
C ALA A 74 -4.13 2.57 8.03
N VAL A 75 -3.40 2.56 9.14
CA VAL A 75 -3.74 3.27 10.37
C VAL A 75 -2.93 4.56 10.45
N PHE A 76 -3.60 5.70 10.32
CA PHE A 76 -2.97 7.01 10.45
C PHE A 76 -2.70 7.35 11.93
N ASP A 77 -1.76 8.28 12.18
CA ASP A 77 -1.40 8.76 13.53
C ASP A 77 -2.61 9.27 14.36
N ASN A 78 -3.66 9.73 13.66
CA ASN A 78 -4.93 10.16 14.26
C ASN A 78 -5.81 9.00 14.77
N GLY A 79 -5.45 7.75 14.49
CA GLY A 79 -6.27 6.56 14.73
C GLY A 79 -7.28 6.25 13.63
N ASP A 80 -7.30 7.01 12.53
CA ASP A 80 -8.12 6.68 11.35
C ASP A 80 -7.59 5.42 10.67
N GLU A 81 -8.47 4.47 10.40
CA GLU A 81 -8.17 3.25 9.67
C GLU A 81 -8.80 3.35 8.27
N ASP A 82 -7.97 3.30 7.23
CA ASP A 82 -8.42 3.24 5.84
C ASP A 82 -7.92 1.97 5.18
N THR A 83 -8.81 1.29 4.46
CA THR A 83 -8.38 0.28 3.50
C THR A 83 -7.62 0.97 2.38
N ILE A 84 -6.50 0.40 1.96
CA ILE A 84 -5.70 0.96 0.87
C ILE A 84 -5.94 0.20 -0.43
N SER A 85 -5.73 0.88 -1.54
CA SER A 85 -5.77 0.30 -2.88
C SER A 85 -4.61 0.85 -3.68
N ASN A 86 -4.19 0.11 -4.70
CA ASN A 86 -3.08 0.51 -5.57
C ASN A 86 -1.81 0.81 -4.74
N LEU A 87 -1.46 -0.10 -3.82
CA LEU A 87 -0.26 -0.01 -3.00
C LEU A 87 0.96 -0.31 -3.87
N GLN A 88 1.84 0.67 -4.00
CA GLN A 88 3.10 0.59 -4.71
C GLN A 88 4.21 0.85 -3.71
N VAL A 89 5.11 -0.11 -3.56
CA VAL A 89 6.23 -0.04 -2.62
C VAL A 89 7.49 -0.30 -3.43
N PHE A 90 8.49 0.56 -3.23
CA PHE A 90 9.80 0.48 -3.87
C PHE A 90 10.86 0.27 -2.78
N PRO A 91 11.15 -0.99 -2.38
CA PRO A 91 12.08 -1.30 -1.31
C PRO A 91 13.48 -0.67 -1.48
N SER A 92 13.99 -0.55 -2.70
CA SER A 92 15.35 -0.02 -2.91
C SER A 92 15.42 1.49 -2.69
N ALA A 93 14.36 2.21 -3.06
CA ALA A 93 14.24 3.64 -2.80
C ALA A 93 13.73 3.94 -1.38
N GLY A 94 13.06 2.97 -0.75
CA GLY A 94 12.35 3.18 0.51
C GLY A 94 11.11 4.05 0.32
N ASP A 95 10.54 4.06 -0.89
CA ASP A 95 9.38 4.86 -1.25
C ASP A 95 8.10 4.02 -1.25
N VAL A 96 6.98 4.68 -0.94
CA VAL A 96 5.65 4.11 -1.00
C VAL A 96 4.68 5.12 -1.58
N SER A 97 3.76 4.60 -2.39
CA SER A 97 2.59 5.32 -2.86
C SER A 97 1.37 4.42 -2.72
N PHE A 98 0.27 4.97 -2.23
CA PHE A 98 -0.99 4.25 -2.17
C PHE A 98 -2.17 5.20 -2.30
N LYS A 99 -3.30 4.65 -2.72
CA LYS A 99 -4.59 5.34 -2.68
C LYS A 99 -5.41 4.81 -1.53
N ARG A 100 -6.29 5.66 -1.00
CA ARG A 100 -7.38 5.16 -0.18
C ARG A 100 -8.27 4.32 -1.08
N ALA A 101 -8.56 3.09 -0.67
CA ALA A 101 -9.66 2.37 -1.26
C ALA A 101 -10.89 3.22 -0.98
N ALA A 102 -11.43 3.87 -2.01
CA ALA A 102 -12.77 4.40 -1.89
C ALA A 102 -13.62 3.20 -1.48
N ILE A 103 -14.25 3.26 -0.30
CA ILE A 103 -15.31 2.32 0.07
C ILE A 103 -16.12 2.18 -1.21
N PRO A 104 -16.25 0.97 -1.81
CA PRO A 104 -17.06 0.84 -2.99
C PRO A 104 -18.40 1.43 -2.58
N ALA A 105 -18.76 2.58 -3.16
CA ALA A 105 -20.10 3.09 -3.04
C ALA A 105 -20.90 1.94 -3.59
N PHE A 106 -21.50 1.15 -2.70
CA PHE A 106 -22.51 0.17 -3.05
C PHE A 106 -23.44 0.98 -3.92
N SER A 107 -23.35 0.80 -5.23
CA SER A 107 -24.30 1.36 -6.16
C SER A 107 -25.55 0.53 -5.90
N VAL A 108 -26.28 0.95 -4.86
CA VAL A 108 -27.64 0.53 -4.59
C VAL A 108 -28.39 0.92 -5.85
N ARG A 109 -28.54 -0.01 -6.79
CA ARG A 109 -29.56 0.12 -7.82
C ARG A 109 -30.89 -0.09 -7.10
N PRO A 110 -31.80 0.90 -7.11
CA PRO A 110 -33.17 0.65 -6.69
C PRO A 110 -33.82 -0.34 -7.67
N ALA A 111 -34.74 -1.12 -7.12
CA ALA A 111 -35.49 -2.19 -7.78
C ALA A 111 -36.31 -1.71 -8.99
#